data_AF-A0A1Y1MK57-F1
#
_entry.id   AF-A0A1Y1MK57-F1
#
_cell.length_a   1.000
_cell.length_b   1.000
_cell.length_c   1.000
_cell.angle_alpha   90.00
_cell.angle_beta   90.00
_cell.angle_gamma   90.00
#
_symmetry.space_group_name_H-M   'P 1'
#
loop_
_entity.id
_entity.type
_entity.pdbx_description
1 polymer ?
#
loop_
_entity_poly.entity_id
_entity_poly.type
_entity_poly.pdbx_seq_one_letter_code
_entity_poly.pdbx_strand_id
1 'polypeptide(L)'
;QQFAEAVLAGQPGSKVASIEIVTGLTKAVQQHGEAKPWQTWPRMSHMVASSHGSPATVKAGDDPSRASMKDQLGKANSRKQVFDIIWHSFRRVLGAQFHINIGKVSEAELGIMRFDEMGIDSLGAVDIRAWFMESLEVKVAVWTILNGASVNEIVTTA
;
A
#
# COMPACT_ATOMS: atom_id res chain seq x y z
N GLN A 1 6.15 -11.66 28.25
CA GLN A 1 5.11 -11.11 29.14
C GLN A 1 3.83 -11.95 29.10
N GLN A 2 3.12 -12.06 27.96
CA GLN A 2 1.85 -12.81 27.87
C GLN A 2 1.91 -14.28 28.32
N PHE A 3 3.02 -14.98 28.04
CA PHE A 3 3.19 -16.35 28.52
C PHE A 3 3.18 -16.44 30.06
N ALA A 4 3.81 -15.49 30.75
CA ALA A 4 3.81 -15.47 32.21
C ALA A 4 2.42 -15.14 32.79
N GLU A 5 1.69 -14.22 32.13
CA GLU A 5 0.31 -13.88 32.50
C GLU A 5 -0.63 -15.08 32.31
N ALA A 6 -0.44 -15.88 31.25
CA ALA A 6 -1.16 -17.13 31.04
C ALA A 6 -0.89 -18.17 32.13
N VAL A 7 0.38 -18.33 32.53
CA VAL A 7 0.78 -19.26 33.60
C VAL A 7 0.17 -18.87 34.94
N LEU A 8 0.09 -17.57 35.25
CA LEU A 8 -0.53 -17.07 36.48
C LEU A 8 -2.05 -17.25 36.46
N ALA A 9 -2.72 -16.93 35.35
CA ALA A 9 -4.17 -17.04 35.24
C ALA A 9 -4.66 -18.50 35.25
N GLY A 10 -3.86 -19.43 34.71
CA GLY A 10 -4.19 -20.85 34.56
C GLY A 10 -3.91 -21.75 35.78
N GLN A 11 -3.60 -21.19 36.96
CA GLN A 11 -3.31 -22.01 38.14
C GLN A 11 -4.54 -22.80 38.63
N PRO A 12 -4.35 -24.05 39.11
CA PRO A 12 -5.43 -24.84 39.70
C PRO A 12 -6.09 -24.10 40.87
N GLY A 13 -7.43 -23.95 40.82
CA GLY A 13 -8.19 -23.19 41.82
C GLY A 13 -8.40 -21.70 41.50
N SER A 14 -7.91 -21.24 40.34
CA SER A 14 -8.26 -19.92 39.80
C SER A 14 -9.77 -19.80 39.62
N LYS A 15 -10.36 -18.73 40.18
CA LYS A 15 -11.80 -18.44 40.11
C LYS A 15 -12.19 -17.66 38.85
N VAL A 16 -11.24 -17.42 37.95
CA VAL A 16 -11.48 -16.70 36.71
C VAL A 16 -12.18 -17.66 35.74
N ALA A 17 -13.46 -17.40 35.46
CA ALA A 17 -14.32 -18.28 34.66
C ALA A 17 -13.93 -18.34 33.17
N SER A 18 -13.25 -17.31 32.67
CA SER A 18 -12.75 -17.23 31.28
C SER A 18 -11.41 -16.51 31.25
N ILE A 19 -10.35 -17.19 30.83
CA ILE A 19 -9.01 -16.62 30.70
C ILE A 19 -8.84 -16.18 29.24
N GLU A 20 -9.01 -14.88 28.99
CA GLU A 20 -8.69 -14.27 27.70
C GLU A 20 -7.47 -13.37 27.85
N ILE A 21 -6.48 -13.56 26.96
CA ILE A 21 -5.30 -12.70 26.87
C ILE A 21 -5.40 -11.97 25.54
N VAL A 22 -5.62 -10.66 25.62
CA VAL A 22 -5.68 -9.80 24.44
C VAL A 22 -4.35 -9.06 24.31
N THR A 23 -3.79 -9.10 23.10
CA THR A 23 -2.62 -8.31 22.75
C THR A 23 -2.88 -7.43 21.55
N GLY A 24 -2.49 -6.17 21.67
CA GLY A 24 -2.49 -5.22 20.58
C GLY A 24 -1.07 -4.88 20.14
N LEU A 25 -0.92 -4.55 18.86
CA LEU A 25 0.25 -3.84 18.37
C LEU A 25 -0.17 -2.39 18.11
N THR A 26 0.50 -1.43 18.74
CA THR A 26 0.32 -0.02 18.40
C THR A 26 1.07 0.27 17.10
N LYS A 27 0.47 1.06 16.20
CA LYS A 27 1.18 1.52 15.01
C LYS A 27 2.45 2.24 15.41
N ALA A 28 3.58 1.88 14.82
CA ALA A 28 4.84 2.58 15.05
C ALA A 28 4.75 3.96 14.42
N VAL A 29 4.68 4.99 15.24
CA VAL A 29 4.96 6.36 14.82
C VAL A 29 6.47 6.44 14.63
N GLN A 30 6.92 6.93 13.48
CA GLN A 30 8.33 7.32 13.29
C GLN A 30 8.66 8.44 14.29
N GLN A 31 9.07 8.05 15.49
CA GLN A 31 9.76 8.92 16.42
C GLN A 31 11.25 8.72 16.24
N HIS A 32 12.04 9.73 16.62
CA HIS A 32 13.51 9.79 16.51
C HIS A 32 14.24 8.71 17.35
N GLY A 33 13.99 7.43 17.06
CA GLY A 33 14.65 6.27 17.66
C GLY A 33 14.94 5.21 16.60
N GLU A 34 15.70 4.19 16.98
CA GLU A 34 16.02 3.08 16.07
C GLU A 34 14.75 2.38 15.56
N ALA A 35 14.70 2.19 14.24
CA ALA A 35 13.62 1.45 13.61
C ALA A 35 13.62 0.00 14.11
N LYS A 36 12.48 -0.47 14.63
CA LYS A 36 12.31 -1.85 15.06
C LYS A 36 12.47 -2.77 13.84
N PRO A 37 13.12 -3.93 13.96
CA PRO A 37 13.38 -4.83 12.82
C PRO A 37 12.12 -5.25 12.04
N TRP A 38 10.96 -5.32 12.68
CA TRP A 38 9.71 -5.67 12.02
C TRP A 38 9.13 -4.55 11.14
N GLN A 39 9.57 -3.30 11.29
CA GLN A 39 9.07 -2.17 10.50
C GLN A 39 9.46 -2.27 9.02
N THR A 40 10.47 -3.08 8.70
CA THR A 40 10.90 -3.35 7.32
C THR A 40 10.16 -4.54 6.70
N TRP A 41 9.34 -5.25 7.47
CA TRP A 41 8.61 -6.40 6.96
C TRP A 41 7.41 -5.94 6.13
N PRO A 42 7.25 -6.41 4.88
CA PRO A 42 6.15 -5.98 4.01
C PRO A 42 4.77 -6.19 4.65
N ARG A 43 4.57 -7.30 5.36
CA ARG A 43 3.32 -7.61 6.08
C ARG A 43 2.96 -6.61 7.19
N MET A 44 3.93 -5.83 7.67
CA MET A 44 3.77 -4.84 8.73
C MET A 44 3.71 -3.41 8.19
N SER A 45 3.66 -3.20 6.87
CA SER A 45 3.65 -1.87 6.23
C SER A 45 2.54 -0.96 6.79
N HIS A 46 1.33 -1.50 6.97
CA HIS A 46 0.18 -0.77 7.52
C HIS A 46 0.28 -0.49 9.03
N MET A 47 1.22 -1.14 9.72
CA MET A 47 1.51 -0.92 11.14
C MET A 47 2.56 0.17 11.36
N VAL A 48 3.15 0.71 10.30
CA VAL A 48 4.01 1.90 10.38
C VAL A 48 3.14 3.12 10.06
N ALA A 49 2.97 4.00 11.03
CA ALA A 49 2.28 5.25 10.78
C ALA A 49 3.19 6.16 9.94
N SER A 50 2.79 6.44 8.70
CA SER A 50 3.32 7.61 7.99
C SER A 50 3.09 8.83 8.89
N SER A 51 4.08 9.69 9.05
CA SER A 51 4.03 10.89 9.91
C SER A 51 2.92 11.90 9.52
N HIS A 52 2.09 11.58 8.52
CA HIS A 52 0.97 12.35 8.06
C HIS A 52 -0.27 11.46 7.95
N GLY A 53 -1.27 11.74 8.78
CA GLY A 53 -2.52 10.98 8.89
C GLY A 53 -3.46 11.10 7.69
N SER A 54 -3.07 10.53 6.56
CA SER A 54 -3.95 10.17 5.45
C SER A 54 -3.44 8.87 4.81
N PRO A 55 -4.30 8.04 4.21
CA PRO A 55 -3.84 7.01 3.27
C PRO A 55 -2.90 7.69 2.28
N ALA A 56 -1.82 7.01 1.90
CA ALA A 56 -0.69 7.58 1.19
C ALA A 56 -1.10 8.26 -0.13
N THR A 57 -1.57 9.50 -0.06
CA THR A 57 -1.22 10.52 -1.02
C THR A 57 0.29 10.59 -0.91
N VAL A 58 0.97 10.05 -1.92
CA VAL A 58 2.40 10.28 -2.14
C VAL A 58 2.58 11.79 -2.08
N LYS A 59 2.93 12.33 -0.91
CA LYS A 59 3.41 13.71 -0.83
C LYS A 59 4.66 13.69 -1.68
N ALA A 60 4.57 14.34 -2.82
CA ALA A 60 5.74 14.76 -3.56
C ALA A 60 6.67 15.41 -2.54
N GLY A 61 7.81 14.76 -2.27
CA GLY A 61 8.92 15.46 -1.65
C GLY A 61 9.23 16.69 -2.49
N ASP A 62 9.67 17.75 -1.83
CA ASP A 62 10.06 19.07 -2.35
C ASP A 62 11.01 19.01 -3.56
N ASP A 63 10.48 18.60 -4.70
CA ASP A 63 11.08 18.80 -6.01
C ASP A 63 10.21 19.85 -6.72
N PRO A 64 10.71 21.08 -6.89
CA PRO A 64 9.97 22.19 -7.48
C PRO A 64 9.59 21.95 -8.96
N SER A 65 9.91 20.79 -9.55
CA SER A 65 9.62 20.45 -10.95
C SER A 65 8.33 19.65 -11.19
N ARG A 66 7.61 19.18 -10.15
CA ARG A 66 6.44 18.30 -10.36
C ARG A 66 5.11 18.99 -10.07
N ALA A 67 4.53 19.57 -11.12
CA ALA A 67 3.11 19.90 -11.15
C ALA A 67 2.28 18.68 -10.69
N SER A 68 1.17 18.90 -9.97
CA SER A 68 0.34 17.81 -9.49
C SER A 68 -0.13 16.94 -10.67
N MET A 69 -0.34 15.63 -10.46
CA MET A 69 -0.79 14.75 -11.53
C MET A 69 -2.04 15.30 -12.23
N LYS A 70 -2.95 15.92 -11.46
CA LYS A 70 -4.15 16.60 -11.98
C LYS A 70 -3.80 17.77 -12.91
N ASP A 71 -2.81 18.58 -12.57
CA ASP A 71 -2.34 19.68 -13.44
C ASP A 71 -1.70 19.16 -14.74
N GLN A 72 -0.99 18.03 -14.68
CA GLN A 72 -0.39 17.40 -15.86
C GLN A 72 -1.47 16.82 -16.77
N LEU A 73 -2.47 16.15 -16.20
CA LEU A 73 -3.62 15.61 -16.93
C LEU A 73 -4.43 16.72 -17.59
N GLY A 74 -4.63 17.86 -16.92
CA GLY A 74 -5.33 19.02 -17.50
C GLY A 74 -4.63 19.64 -18.72
N LYS A 75 -3.33 19.36 -18.92
CA LYS A 75 -2.54 19.85 -20.06
C LYS A 75 -2.29 18.78 -21.12
N ALA A 76 -2.71 17.54 -20.87
CA ALA A 76 -2.46 16.41 -21.78
C ALA A 76 -3.38 16.53 -23.01
N ASN A 77 -2.79 16.43 -24.20
CA ASN A 77 -3.49 16.59 -25.48
C ASN A 77 -3.62 15.27 -26.26
N SER A 78 -3.15 14.16 -25.70
CA SER A 78 -3.22 12.85 -26.35
C SER A 78 -3.42 11.73 -25.34
N ARG A 79 -4.06 10.65 -25.77
CA ARG A 79 -4.23 9.44 -24.95
C ARG A 79 -2.90 8.85 -24.51
N LYS A 80 -1.86 8.94 -25.35
CA LYS A 80 -0.50 8.52 -24.97
C LYS A 80 0.05 9.35 -23.80
N GLN A 81 -0.08 10.66 -23.84
CA GLN A 81 0.36 11.53 -22.74
C GLN A 81 -0.40 11.24 -21.44
N VAL A 82 -1.72 11.01 -21.51
CA VAL A 82 -2.53 10.61 -20.36
C VAL A 82 -2.01 9.29 -19.77
N PHE A 83 -1.82 8.29 -20.62
CA PHE A 83 -1.26 6.99 -20.22
C PHE A 83 0.09 7.17 -19.53
N ASP A 84 1.03 7.91 -20.12
CA ASP A 84 2.38 8.12 -19.57
C ASP A 84 2.32 8.81 -18.19
N ILE A 85 1.46 9.81 -18.02
CA ILE A 85 1.29 10.53 -16.73
C ILE A 85 0.76 9.59 -15.64
N ILE A 86 -0.28 8.81 -15.96
CA ILE A 86 -0.88 7.85 -15.02
C ILE A 86 0.12 6.75 -14.72
N TRP A 87 0.77 6.18 -15.74
CA TRP A 87 1.80 5.15 -15.62
C TRP A 87 2.91 5.55 -14.67
N HIS A 88 3.53 6.71 -14.89
CA HIS A 88 4.64 7.20 -14.06
C HIS A 88 4.23 7.47 -12.61
N SER A 89 2.99 7.88 -12.39
CA SER A 89 2.48 8.12 -11.05
C SER A 89 2.12 6.80 -10.35
N PHE A 90 1.45 5.89 -11.06
CA PHE A 90 0.99 4.62 -10.53
C PHE A 90 2.15 3.68 -10.21
N ARG A 91 3.20 3.62 -11.04
CA ARG A 91 4.41 2.83 -10.71
C ARG A 91 5.02 3.23 -9.37
N ARG A 92 5.02 4.54 -9.03
CA ARG A 92 5.55 5.03 -7.75
C ARG A 92 4.70 4.55 -6.58
N VAL A 93 3.39 4.53 -6.74
CA VAL A 93 2.45 3.97 -5.75
C VAL A 93 2.70 2.49 -5.57
N LEU A 94 2.90 1.74 -6.67
CA LEU A 94 3.19 0.31 -6.61
C LEU A 94 4.48 0.03 -5.83
N GLY A 95 5.56 0.77 -6.09
CA GLY A 95 6.81 0.58 -5.32
C GLY A 95 6.73 1.05 -3.87
N ALA A 96 6.00 2.14 -3.59
CA ALA A 96 5.89 2.66 -2.23
C ALA A 96 4.98 1.81 -1.34
N GLN A 97 3.81 1.40 -1.86
CA GLN A 97 2.80 0.67 -1.09
C GLN A 97 3.12 -0.82 -1.02
N PHE A 98 3.47 -1.42 -2.16
CA PHE A 98 3.69 -2.87 -2.27
C PHE A 98 5.17 -3.27 -2.23
N HIS A 99 6.06 -2.30 -1.94
CA HIS A 99 7.50 -2.54 -1.80
C HIS A 99 8.14 -3.20 -3.03
N ILE A 100 7.54 -3.00 -4.21
CA ILE A 100 8.07 -3.50 -5.48
C ILE A 100 9.33 -2.70 -5.81
N ASN A 101 10.44 -3.39 -6.06
CA ASN A 101 11.69 -2.73 -6.42
C ASN A 101 11.65 -2.25 -7.88
N ILE A 102 10.97 -1.12 -8.10
CA ILE A 102 10.78 -0.53 -9.43
C ILE A 102 12.11 -0.10 -10.10
N GLY A 103 13.22 -0.05 -9.36
CA GLY A 103 14.55 0.24 -9.89
C GLY A 103 15.24 -0.98 -10.52
N LYS A 104 14.77 -2.19 -10.22
CA LYS A 104 15.31 -3.45 -10.74
C LYS A 104 14.46 -4.06 -11.86
N VAL A 105 13.25 -3.55 -12.07
CA VAL A 105 12.28 -4.05 -13.06
C VAL A 105 12.16 -3.03 -14.18
N SER A 106 12.27 -3.47 -15.43
CA SER A 106 12.08 -2.58 -16.59
C SER A 106 10.62 -2.13 -16.71
N GLU A 107 10.35 -0.99 -17.37
CA GLU A 107 8.96 -0.54 -17.56
C GLU A 107 8.12 -1.54 -18.36
N ALA A 108 8.71 -2.18 -19.36
CA ALA A 108 8.06 -3.20 -20.17
C ALA A 108 7.69 -4.43 -19.31
N GLU A 109 8.60 -4.87 -18.44
CA GLU A 109 8.39 -6.01 -17.55
C GLU A 109 7.33 -5.70 -16.47
N LEU A 110 7.38 -4.51 -15.87
CA LEU A 110 6.36 -4.08 -14.92
C LEU A 110 4.98 -3.99 -15.58
N GLY A 111 4.93 -3.57 -16.85
CA GLY A 111 3.67 -3.39 -17.59
C GLY A 111 2.91 -4.69 -17.81
N ILE A 112 3.62 -5.79 -18.06
CA ILE A 112 3.03 -7.10 -18.32
C ILE A 112 2.80 -7.93 -17.05
N MET A 113 3.46 -7.58 -15.94
CA MET A 113 3.34 -8.32 -14.68
C MET A 113 1.92 -8.21 -14.12
N ARG A 114 1.38 -9.35 -13.68
CA ARG A 114 0.01 -9.45 -13.17
C ARG A 114 -0.05 -9.19 -11.67
N PHE A 115 -1.16 -8.65 -11.18
CA PHE A 115 -1.29 -8.34 -9.74
C PHE A 115 -1.29 -9.58 -8.84
N ASP A 116 -1.81 -10.72 -9.31
CA ASP A 116 -1.75 -12.00 -8.59
C ASP A 116 -0.30 -12.52 -8.45
N GLU A 117 0.52 -12.34 -9.49
CA GLU A 117 1.95 -12.68 -9.47
C GLU A 117 2.78 -11.74 -8.57
N MET A 118 2.34 -10.48 -8.42
CA MET A 118 2.93 -9.51 -7.48
C MET A 118 2.58 -9.81 -6.02
N GLY A 119 1.72 -10.79 -5.74
CA GLY A 119 1.22 -11.08 -4.40
C GLY A 119 0.24 -10.04 -3.88
N ILE A 120 -0.43 -9.31 -4.76
CA ILE A 120 -1.51 -8.41 -4.38
C ILE A 120 -2.73 -9.24 -3.99
N ASP A 121 -3.18 -9.04 -2.75
CA ASP A 121 -4.34 -9.72 -2.19
C ASP A 121 -5.60 -8.82 -2.21
N SER A 122 -6.65 -9.25 -1.50
CA SER A 122 -7.91 -8.50 -1.39
C SER A 122 -7.74 -7.10 -0.81
N LEU A 123 -6.81 -6.89 0.13
CA LEU A 123 -6.58 -5.58 0.73
C LEU A 123 -5.79 -4.70 -0.24
N GLY A 124 -4.75 -5.24 -0.87
CA GLY A 124 -3.98 -4.52 -1.88
C GLY A 124 -4.84 -4.10 -3.09
N ALA A 125 -5.78 -4.94 -3.51
CA ALA A 125 -6.72 -4.60 -4.57
C ALA A 125 -7.68 -3.46 -4.18
N VAL A 126 -8.10 -3.39 -2.91
CA VAL A 126 -8.90 -2.27 -2.40
C VAL A 126 -8.10 -0.98 -2.38
N ASP A 127 -6.82 -1.02 -1.97
CA ASP A 127 -5.93 0.14 -1.98
C ASP A 127 -5.69 0.67 -3.40
N ILE A 128 -5.44 -0.21 -4.38
CA ILE A 128 -5.31 0.17 -5.79
C ILE A 128 -6.59 0.86 -6.28
N ARG A 129 -7.76 0.25 -6.03
CA ARG A 129 -9.05 0.85 -6.39
C ARG A 129 -9.25 2.22 -5.75
N ALA A 130 -8.91 2.37 -4.47
CA ALA A 130 -9.03 3.63 -3.74
C ALA A 130 -8.16 4.71 -4.38
N TRP A 131 -6.91 4.37 -4.75
CA TRP A 131 -6.00 5.30 -5.40
C TRP A 131 -6.54 5.81 -6.75
N PHE A 132 -7.07 4.92 -7.60
CA PHE A 132 -7.70 5.31 -8.87
C PHE A 132 -8.91 6.23 -8.67
N MET A 133 -9.72 5.94 -7.65
CA MET A 133 -10.89 6.76 -7.32
C MET A 133 -10.48 8.14 -6.80
N GLU A 134 -9.50 8.24 -5.90
CA GLU A 134 -9.07 9.51 -5.29
C GLU A 134 -8.27 10.39 -6.25
N SER A 135 -7.42 9.77 -7.07
CA SER A 135 -6.51 10.49 -7.96
C SER A 135 -7.15 10.87 -9.29
N LEU A 136 -7.95 9.96 -9.86
CA LEU A 136 -8.45 10.04 -11.24
C LEU A 136 -9.98 10.04 -11.33
N GLU A 137 -10.70 9.80 -10.22
CA GLU A 137 -12.16 9.60 -10.22
C GLU A 137 -12.62 8.43 -11.11
N VAL A 138 -11.72 7.47 -11.36
CA VAL A 138 -11.95 6.28 -12.18
C VAL A 138 -12.31 5.09 -11.30
N LYS A 139 -13.39 4.39 -11.66
CA LYS A 139 -13.85 3.18 -10.97
C LYS A 139 -13.19 1.94 -11.56
N VAL A 140 -12.20 1.40 -10.86
CA VAL A 140 -11.61 0.08 -11.18
C VAL A 140 -12.33 -1.00 -10.37
N ALA A 141 -12.74 -2.09 -11.02
CA ALA A 141 -13.36 -3.22 -10.33
C ALA A 141 -12.30 -4.01 -9.54
N VAL A 142 -12.53 -4.24 -8.24
CA VAL A 142 -11.63 -5.04 -7.37
C VAL A 142 -11.40 -6.43 -7.96
N TRP A 143 -12.47 -7.04 -8.50
CA TRP A 143 -12.39 -8.36 -9.11
C TRP A 143 -11.44 -8.40 -10.32
N THR A 144 -11.34 -7.32 -11.11
CA THR A 144 -10.39 -7.24 -12.23
C THR A 144 -8.96 -7.30 -11.75
N ILE A 145 -8.66 -6.64 -10.63
CA ILE A 145 -7.33 -6.65 -10.01
C ILE A 145 -7.04 -8.06 -9.45
N LEU A 146 -7.98 -8.66 -8.73
CA LEU A 146 -7.82 -9.98 -8.12
C LEU A 146 -7.76 -11.13 -9.14
N ASN A 147 -8.37 -10.97 -10.31
CA ASN A 147 -8.26 -11.92 -11.41
C ASN A 147 -6.93 -11.80 -12.19
N GLY A 148 -5.99 -11.01 -11.65
CA GLY A 148 -4.63 -10.83 -12.15
C GLY A 148 -4.56 -10.00 -13.44
N ALA A 149 -5.34 -8.92 -13.54
CA ALA A 149 -5.04 -7.92 -14.57
C ALA A 149 -3.57 -7.48 -14.47
N SER A 150 -2.97 -7.16 -15.61
CA SER A 150 -1.63 -6.57 -15.67
C SER A 150 -1.67 -5.09 -15.30
N VAL A 151 -0.50 -4.52 -14.96
CA VAL A 151 -0.39 -3.09 -14.66
C VAL A 151 -0.82 -2.25 -15.87
N ASN A 152 -0.41 -2.62 -17.08
CA ASN A 152 -0.80 -1.90 -18.30
C ASN A 152 -2.30 -1.94 -18.54
N GLU A 153 -2.94 -3.11 -18.34
CA GLU A 153 -4.39 -3.23 -18.50
C GLU A 153 -5.12 -2.31 -17.53
N ILE A 154 -4.72 -2.28 -16.26
CA ILE A 154 -5.35 -1.40 -15.27
C ILE A 154 -5.12 0.08 -15.59
N VAL A 155 -3.92 0.49 -16.00
CA VAL A 155 -3.66 1.89 -16.40
C VAL A 155 -4.48 2.28 -17.64
N THR A 156 -4.70 1.35 -18.57
CA THR A 156 -5.50 1.59 -19.78
C THR A 156 -7.00 1.73 -19.49
N THR A 157 -7.48 1.31 -18.32
CA THR A 157 -8.89 1.52 -17.92
C THR A 157 -9.22 2.96 -17.51
N ALA A 158 -8.20 3.80 -17.30
CA ALA A 158 -8.33 5.22 -16.99
C ALA A 158 -8.20 6.09 -18.27
#